data_AF-A0A7S0AI47-F1
#
_entry.id   AF-A0A7S0AI47-F1
#
_cell.length_a   1.000
_cell.length_b   1.000
_cell.length_c   1.000
_cell.angle_alpha   90.00
_cell.angle_beta   90.00
_cell.angle_gamma   90.00
#
_symmetry.space_group_name_H-M   'P 1'
#
loop_
_entity.id
_entity.type
_entity.pdbx_description
1 polymer ?
#
loop_
_entity_poly.entity_id
_entity_poly.type
_entity_poly.pdbx_seq_one_letter_code
_entity_poly.pdbx_strand_id
1 'polypeptide(L)'
;DDESSLLLCPISSVMHINHCSTRRNGGQCSSNSQKGPNAKLRWASKWHPETKKWLNSSIEEIEKEKDRVLNLEVVATREIEADEEILIDYGLEWEVAWERHKARWSPSTDFPELHKTAATLNKEKADPIPTNDLRTDRSAPGDVLSGCWYWPEEDEDDDSKDNSEDDDDISASEEHVEDEIGDAVFRRRRAEAASNKSSWKSLSDEEIVSQYSIDGSSFVDDRGYVSPHFWPCSVISKDEGRGEVNSTYTVRVFQSKSHHTAPWEREEEPLFLTHYPRSSIRYFIKPYRSIQHQPAAFRRFIGLPNDMWPDNWRNRRRGAQGVYRVGDRVIFLSSSNKVKTGIVVHFDAAEGYGIFSVRSGIVRTSIPPESILKRDLRVKELDIDKFYA
;
A
#
# COMPACT_ATOMS: atom_id res chain seq x y z
N ASP A 1 26.12 -12.09 11.38
CA ASP A 1 24.91 -11.68 10.67
C ASP A 1 25.30 -10.63 9.65
N ASP A 2 25.45 -11.08 8.41
CA ASP A 2 25.82 -10.21 7.30
C ASP A 2 24.55 -9.49 6.85
N GLU A 3 24.29 -8.32 7.43
CA GLU A 3 23.26 -7.41 6.92
C GLU A 3 23.57 -7.13 5.45
N SER A 4 22.63 -7.48 4.57
CA SER A 4 22.73 -7.14 3.16
C SER A 4 22.76 -5.62 3.03
N SER A 5 23.70 -5.08 2.25
CA SER A 5 23.69 -3.66 1.88
C SER A 5 22.62 -3.34 0.81
N LEU A 6 21.91 -4.36 0.33
CA LEU A 6 20.90 -4.26 -0.71
C LEU A 6 19.55 -4.76 -0.18
N LEU A 7 18.54 -3.90 -0.24
CA LEU A 7 17.14 -4.24 0.00
C LEU A 7 16.41 -4.28 -1.34
N LEU A 8 15.75 -5.40 -1.64
CA LEU A 8 14.90 -5.55 -2.81
C LEU A 8 13.43 -5.43 -2.38
N CYS A 9 12.71 -4.49 -2.98
CA CYS A 9 11.28 -4.30 -2.75
C CYS A 9 10.51 -4.88 -3.95
N PRO A 10 10.00 -6.13 -3.86
CA PRO A 10 9.22 -6.70 -4.95
C PRO A 10 7.94 -5.88 -5.15
N ILE A 11 7.65 -5.60 -6.41
CA ILE A 11 6.47 -4.87 -6.87
C ILE A 11 5.30 -5.78 -7.24
N SER A 12 5.49 -7.11 -7.15
CA SER A 12 4.53 -8.11 -7.60
C SER A 12 4.00 -8.97 -6.45
N SER A 13 2.92 -9.69 -6.76
CA SER A 13 2.14 -10.51 -5.85
C SER A 13 2.83 -11.77 -5.31
N VAL A 14 4.14 -11.96 -5.50
CA VAL A 14 4.88 -13.11 -4.92
C VAL A 14 4.68 -13.19 -3.39
N MET A 15 4.42 -12.05 -2.74
CA MET A 15 4.08 -11.98 -1.31
C MET A 15 2.79 -12.74 -0.92
N HIS A 16 1.96 -13.15 -1.88
CA HIS A 16 0.73 -13.91 -1.63
C HIS A 16 0.93 -15.43 -1.77
N ILE A 17 2.12 -15.91 -2.13
CA ILE A 17 2.41 -17.34 -2.15
C ILE A 17 2.61 -17.83 -0.72
N ASN A 18 2.11 -19.02 -0.38
CA ASN A 18 2.20 -19.53 0.98
C ASN A 18 3.54 -20.25 1.24
N HIS A 19 3.94 -20.21 2.51
CA HIS A 19 5.15 -20.88 2.97
C HIS A 19 4.91 -22.38 3.22
N CYS A 20 5.86 -23.23 2.83
CA CYS A 20 5.95 -24.61 3.29
C CYS A 20 7.43 -25.04 3.36
N SER A 21 7.75 -25.91 4.33
CA SER A 21 9.11 -26.36 4.64
C SER A 21 9.08 -27.82 5.06
N THR A 22 10.07 -28.61 4.63
CA THR A 22 10.22 -30.01 5.08
C THR A 22 11.13 -30.15 6.31
N ARG A 23 11.70 -29.05 6.82
CA ARG A 23 12.76 -29.09 7.85
C ARG A 23 12.29 -29.47 9.25
N ARG A 24 11.03 -29.19 9.63
CA ARG A 24 10.52 -29.44 10.98
C ARG A 24 9.15 -30.11 10.96
N ASN A 25 9.03 -31.23 11.70
CA ASN A 25 7.79 -31.94 12.01
C ASN A 25 6.79 -32.13 10.84
N GLY A 26 7.25 -32.52 9.65
CA GLY A 26 6.38 -32.78 8.50
C GLY A 26 5.87 -31.53 7.77
N GLY A 27 6.31 -30.34 8.18
CA GLY A 27 6.00 -29.07 7.52
C GLY A 27 4.59 -28.57 7.79
N GLN A 28 4.42 -27.25 7.86
CA GLN A 28 3.09 -26.60 7.82
C GLN A 28 2.46 -26.65 6.42
N CYS A 29 2.85 -27.63 5.62
CA CYS A 29 2.28 -27.88 4.33
C CYS A 29 0.87 -28.43 4.63
N SER A 30 -0.17 -27.86 4.01
CA SER A 30 -1.56 -28.29 4.21
C SER A 30 -1.65 -29.83 4.18
N SER A 31 -2.61 -30.44 4.88
CA SER A 31 -2.68 -31.90 5.09
C SER A 31 -2.57 -32.77 3.83
N ASN A 32 -2.79 -32.19 2.65
CA ASN A 32 -2.69 -32.85 1.35
C ASN A 32 -1.30 -32.71 0.67
N SER A 33 -0.39 -31.90 1.22
CA SER A 33 0.93 -31.58 0.65
C SER A 33 2.08 -32.20 1.45
N GLN A 34 1.99 -33.52 1.72
CA GLN A 34 3.11 -34.32 2.25
C GLN A 34 4.40 -34.21 1.41
N LYS A 35 4.30 -33.67 0.20
CA LYS A 35 5.38 -33.51 -0.78
C LYS A 35 6.27 -32.28 -0.52
N GLY A 36 5.96 -31.41 0.45
CA GLY A 36 6.74 -30.21 0.73
C GLY A 36 6.56 -29.10 -0.33
N PRO A 37 7.44 -28.07 -0.32
CA PRO A 37 7.33 -26.93 -1.23
C PRO A 37 7.50 -27.38 -2.68
N ASN A 38 6.63 -26.90 -3.57
CA ASN A 38 6.58 -27.31 -4.98
C ASN A 38 7.05 -26.23 -5.95
N ALA A 39 7.44 -25.08 -5.42
CA ALA A 39 8.04 -23.99 -6.17
C ALA A 39 9.22 -23.36 -5.43
N LYS A 40 10.06 -22.66 -6.18
CA LYS A 40 11.17 -21.85 -5.66
C LYS A 40 11.32 -20.56 -6.45
N LEU A 41 11.95 -19.58 -5.82
CA LEU A 41 12.40 -18.36 -6.50
C LEU A 41 13.72 -18.62 -7.22
N ARG A 42 13.88 -17.99 -8.38
CA ARG A 42 15.17 -17.84 -9.07
C ARG A 42 15.21 -16.51 -9.82
N TRP A 43 16.39 -16.05 -10.20
CA TRP A 43 16.49 -14.92 -11.13
C TRP A 43 15.90 -15.27 -12.49
N ALA A 44 15.28 -14.26 -13.11
CA ALA A 44 14.72 -14.42 -14.43
C ALA A 44 15.79 -14.82 -15.45
N SER A 45 15.41 -15.75 -16.33
CA SER A 45 16.31 -16.36 -17.30
C SER A 45 15.86 -16.06 -18.72
N LYS A 46 14.85 -16.78 -19.22
CA LYS A 46 14.47 -16.76 -20.63
C LYS A 46 13.53 -15.60 -21.00
N TRP A 47 12.58 -15.24 -20.14
CA TRP A 47 11.57 -14.22 -20.50
C TRP A 47 12.05 -12.79 -20.22
N HIS A 48 13.08 -12.62 -19.40
CA HIS A 48 13.71 -11.33 -19.13
C HIS A 48 15.25 -11.43 -19.21
N PRO A 49 15.81 -11.53 -20.44
CA PRO A 49 17.23 -11.76 -20.65
C PRO A 49 18.12 -10.66 -20.07
N GLU A 50 17.61 -9.43 -19.97
CA GLU A 50 18.32 -8.30 -19.36
C GLU A 50 18.68 -8.55 -17.89
N THR A 51 17.92 -9.37 -17.14
CA THR A 51 18.28 -9.67 -15.76
C THR A 51 19.68 -10.29 -15.66
N LYS A 52 20.10 -11.11 -16.63
CA LYS A 52 21.45 -11.67 -16.64
C LYS A 52 22.53 -10.60 -16.82
N LYS A 53 22.27 -9.57 -17.62
CA LYS A 53 23.18 -8.42 -17.79
C LYS A 53 23.34 -7.70 -16.45
N TRP A 54 22.22 -7.37 -15.80
CA TRP A 54 22.22 -6.64 -14.53
C TRP A 54 22.81 -7.41 -13.36
N LEU A 55 22.64 -8.74 -13.31
CA LEU A 55 23.31 -9.57 -12.31
C LEU A 55 24.85 -9.48 -12.39
N ASN A 56 25.41 -9.13 -13.54
CA ASN A 56 26.85 -8.89 -13.71
C ASN A 56 27.26 -7.42 -13.48
N SER A 57 26.31 -6.50 -13.35
CA SER A 57 26.55 -5.08 -13.09
C SER A 57 26.90 -4.81 -11.62
N SER A 58 27.54 -3.68 -11.35
CA SER A 58 27.76 -3.23 -9.97
C SER A 58 26.49 -2.63 -9.36
N ILE A 59 26.44 -2.51 -8.03
CA ILE A 59 25.30 -1.89 -7.33
C ILE A 59 25.17 -0.42 -7.74
N GLU A 60 26.29 0.29 -7.95
CA GLU A 60 26.31 1.70 -8.38
C GLU A 60 25.80 1.89 -9.81
N GLU A 61 25.91 0.87 -10.67
CA GLU A 61 25.32 0.87 -12.00
C GLU A 61 23.80 0.66 -11.93
N ILE A 62 23.36 -0.27 -11.08
CA ILE A 62 21.93 -0.55 -10.85
C ILE A 62 21.23 0.65 -10.20
N GLU A 63 21.88 1.35 -9.28
CA GLU A 63 21.32 2.54 -8.61
C GLU A 63 21.03 3.68 -9.57
N LYS A 64 21.79 3.80 -10.67
CA LYS A 64 21.57 4.83 -11.70
C LYS A 64 20.40 4.52 -12.62
N GLU A 65 19.92 3.28 -12.59
CA GLU A 65 18.86 2.82 -13.44
C GLU A 65 17.51 3.26 -12.88
N LYS A 66 16.68 3.83 -13.76
CA LYS A 66 15.34 4.31 -13.40
C LYS A 66 14.27 3.25 -13.68
N ASP A 67 14.60 2.28 -14.54
CA ASP A 67 13.69 1.22 -14.95
C ASP A 67 13.82 -0.05 -14.09
N ARG A 68 12.84 -0.94 -14.26
CA ARG A 68 12.79 -2.24 -13.58
C ARG A 68 13.71 -3.23 -14.29
N VAL A 69 14.85 -3.52 -13.69
CA VAL A 69 15.91 -4.29 -14.36
C VAL A 69 16.17 -5.69 -13.81
N LEU A 70 15.69 -5.95 -12.60
CA LEU A 70 15.79 -7.24 -11.94
C LEU A 70 14.41 -7.88 -11.84
N ASN A 71 14.32 -9.14 -12.29
CA ASN A 71 13.10 -9.92 -12.22
C ASN A 71 13.37 -11.26 -11.53
N LEU A 72 12.43 -11.69 -10.69
CA LEU A 72 12.42 -13.01 -10.07
C LEU A 72 11.33 -13.85 -10.74
N GLU A 73 11.63 -15.12 -10.96
CA GLU A 73 10.70 -16.14 -11.42
C GLU A 73 10.31 -17.05 -10.25
N VAL A 74 9.03 -17.39 -10.19
CA VAL A 74 8.56 -18.55 -9.43
C VAL A 74 8.59 -19.75 -10.37
N VAL A 75 9.37 -20.76 -10.03
CA VAL A 75 9.50 -21.97 -10.84
C VAL A 75 9.14 -23.20 -10.05
N ALA A 76 8.37 -24.08 -10.69
CA ALA A 76 8.03 -25.37 -10.13
C ALA A 76 9.30 -26.22 -9.92
N THR A 77 9.40 -26.88 -8.77
CA THR A 77 10.49 -27.83 -8.44
C THR A 77 10.13 -29.27 -8.79
N ARG A 78 8.86 -29.51 -9.11
CA ARG A 78 8.27 -30.78 -9.55
C ARG A 78 6.99 -30.49 -10.34
N GLU A 79 6.36 -31.53 -10.88
CA GLU A 79 5.00 -31.43 -11.41
C GLU A 79 4.03 -31.01 -10.29
N ILE A 80 3.15 -30.07 -10.63
CA ILE A 80 2.11 -29.51 -9.76
C ILE A 80 0.79 -29.98 -10.33
N GLU A 81 0.02 -30.70 -9.52
CA GLU A 81 -1.26 -31.26 -9.96
C GLU A 81 -2.31 -30.15 -10.15
N ALA A 82 -3.37 -30.44 -10.90
CA ALA A 82 -4.53 -29.56 -10.94
C ALA A 82 -5.07 -29.34 -9.51
N ASP A 83 -5.48 -28.12 -9.21
CA ASP A 83 -5.96 -27.68 -7.90
C ASP A 83 -4.94 -27.77 -6.74
N GLU A 84 -3.67 -28.08 -7.04
CA GLU A 84 -2.60 -28.03 -6.04
C GLU A 84 -2.15 -26.59 -5.78
N GLU A 85 -2.08 -26.22 -4.51
CA GLU A 85 -1.58 -24.90 -4.09
C GLU A 85 -0.08 -24.75 -4.38
N ILE A 86 0.33 -23.59 -4.89
CA ILE A 86 1.74 -23.26 -5.09
C ILE A 86 2.36 -22.84 -3.75
N LEU A 87 3.45 -23.51 -3.37
CA LEU A 87 4.10 -23.35 -2.07
C LEU A 87 5.60 -23.14 -2.23
N ILE A 88 6.15 -22.16 -1.51
CA ILE A 88 7.59 -21.82 -1.52
C ILE A 88 8.18 -21.96 -0.11
N ASP A 89 9.44 -22.35 -0.06
CA ASP A 89 10.21 -22.35 1.18
C ASP A 89 10.86 -20.98 1.44
N TYR A 90 10.46 -20.31 2.52
CA TYR A 90 10.98 -19.00 2.94
C TYR A 90 12.23 -19.08 3.82
N GLY A 91 12.69 -20.30 4.10
CA GLY A 91 13.89 -20.56 4.88
C GLY A 91 13.65 -20.68 6.38
N LEU A 92 14.66 -21.23 7.06
CA LEU A 92 14.60 -21.58 8.49
C LEU A 92 14.39 -20.35 9.39
N GLU A 93 14.97 -19.20 9.04
CA GLU A 93 14.83 -17.99 9.85
C GLU A 93 13.40 -17.46 9.89
N TRP A 94 12.72 -17.47 8.74
CA TRP A 94 11.31 -17.11 8.64
C TRP A 94 10.45 -18.10 9.45
N GLU A 95 10.70 -19.40 9.30
CA GLU A 95 9.99 -20.48 9.99
C GLU A 95 10.11 -20.35 11.52
N VAL A 96 11.31 -20.11 12.04
CA VAL A 96 11.54 -19.87 13.48
C VAL A 96 10.83 -18.60 13.95
N ALA A 97 10.87 -17.52 13.16
CA ALA A 97 10.17 -16.27 13.50
C ALA A 97 8.65 -16.47 13.54
N TRP A 98 8.09 -17.23 12.60
CA TRP A 98 6.67 -17.55 12.53
C TRP A 98 6.21 -18.41 13.71
N GLU A 99 6.94 -19.47 14.07
CA GLU A 99 6.62 -20.27 15.25
C GLU A 99 6.65 -19.43 16.54
N ARG A 100 7.67 -18.57 16.68
CA ARG A 100 7.76 -17.63 17.81
C ARG A 100 6.63 -16.61 17.81
N HIS A 101 6.14 -16.23 16.64
CA HIS A 101 4.99 -15.36 16.50
C HIS A 101 3.72 -16.08 16.96
N LYS A 102 3.40 -17.25 16.39
CA LYS A 102 2.24 -18.07 16.80
C LYS A 102 2.20 -18.34 18.31
N ALA A 103 3.34 -18.65 18.93
CA ALA A 103 3.42 -18.92 20.35
C ALA A 103 3.10 -17.70 21.24
N ARG A 104 3.23 -16.48 20.71
CA ARG A 104 2.98 -15.21 21.44
C ARG A 104 1.76 -14.45 20.93
N TRP A 105 1.24 -14.83 19.77
CA TRP A 105 0.12 -14.15 19.15
C TRP A 105 -1.17 -14.56 19.84
N SER A 106 -1.95 -13.55 20.22
CA SER A 106 -3.32 -13.68 20.64
C SER A 106 -4.16 -12.72 19.79
N PRO A 107 -5.35 -13.13 19.32
CA PRO A 107 -6.26 -12.19 18.68
C PRO A 107 -6.56 -11.05 19.66
N SER A 108 -6.66 -9.81 19.17
CA SER A 108 -7.10 -8.70 20.01
C SER A 108 -8.52 -9.00 20.49
N THR A 109 -8.73 -8.93 21.80
CA THR A 109 -10.04 -9.10 22.43
C THR A 109 -10.92 -7.88 22.26
N ASP A 110 -10.40 -6.77 21.75
CA ASP A 110 -11.08 -5.49 21.76
C ASP A 110 -12.26 -5.48 20.78
N PHE A 111 -12.24 -6.32 19.74
CA PHE A 111 -13.29 -6.32 18.70
C PHE A 111 -13.56 -7.70 18.05
N PRO A 112 -14.04 -8.71 18.79
CA PRO A 112 -14.28 -10.06 18.27
C PRO A 112 -15.31 -10.10 17.13
N GLU A 113 -16.28 -9.17 17.11
CA GLU A 113 -17.31 -9.10 16.06
C GLU A 113 -16.86 -8.36 14.78
N LEU A 114 -15.76 -7.59 14.83
CA LEU A 114 -15.27 -6.80 13.70
C LEU A 114 -14.24 -7.54 12.82
N HIS A 115 -14.01 -8.83 13.07
CA HIS A 115 -13.14 -9.64 12.22
C HIS A 115 -13.78 -10.07 10.89
N LYS A 116 -15.02 -9.68 10.59
CA LYS A 116 -15.59 -9.89 9.26
C LYS A 116 -14.86 -8.99 8.27
N THR A 117 -14.28 -9.60 7.25
CA THR A 117 -13.64 -8.84 6.16
C THR A 117 -14.69 -8.02 5.42
N ALA A 118 -14.29 -6.90 4.81
CA ALA A 118 -15.17 -6.13 3.93
C ALA A 118 -15.80 -7.02 2.83
N ALA A 119 -15.04 -7.99 2.30
CA ALA A 119 -15.54 -8.96 1.33
C ALA A 119 -16.66 -9.86 1.92
N THR A 120 -16.49 -10.33 3.16
CA THR A 120 -17.52 -11.09 3.88
C THR A 120 -18.77 -10.24 4.10
N LEU A 121 -18.63 -9.01 4.60
CA LEU A 121 -19.75 -8.10 4.85
C LEU A 121 -20.53 -7.78 3.57
N ASN A 122 -19.82 -7.58 2.45
CA ASN A 122 -20.42 -7.35 1.14
C ASN A 122 -21.13 -8.61 0.61
N LYS A 123 -20.51 -9.79 0.73
CA LYS A 123 -21.07 -11.06 0.26
C LYS A 123 -22.33 -11.46 1.02
N GLU A 124 -22.32 -11.29 2.34
CA GLU A 124 -23.45 -11.60 3.21
C GLU A 124 -24.58 -10.57 3.09
N LYS A 125 -24.38 -9.48 2.32
CA LYS A 125 -25.26 -8.31 2.30
C LYS A 125 -25.63 -7.85 3.72
N ALA A 126 -24.65 -7.91 4.63
CA ALA A 126 -24.88 -7.62 6.05
C ALA A 126 -25.59 -6.28 6.21
N ASP A 127 -26.57 -6.20 7.11
CA ASP A 127 -27.27 -4.95 7.36
C ASP A 127 -26.25 -3.85 7.69
N PRO A 128 -26.28 -2.70 6.99
CA PRO A 128 -25.39 -1.60 7.28
C PRO A 128 -25.53 -1.16 8.74
N ILE A 129 -24.39 -0.89 9.39
CA ILE A 129 -24.38 -0.50 10.80
C ILE A 129 -24.82 0.98 10.88
N PRO A 130 -26.01 1.29 11.42
CA PRO A 130 -26.47 2.67 11.52
C PRO A 130 -25.68 3.41 12.59
N THR A 131 -25.28 4.65 12.32
CA THR A 131 -24.67 5.53 13.32
C THR A 131 -25.70 6.15 14.25
N ASN A 132 -26.95 6.30 13.79
CA ASN A 132 -28.03 7.05 14.44
C ASN A 132 -27.62 8.47 14.87
N ASP A 133 -26.63 9.05 14.20
CA ASP A 133 -26.13 10.39 14.48
C ASP A 133 -25.76 11.09 13.17
N LEU A 134 -26.59 12.05 12.76
CA LEU A 134 -26.42 12.86 11.55
C LEU A 134 -25.17 13.75 11.58
N ARG A 135 -24.70 14.13 12.77
CA ARG A 135 -23.62 15.11 12.96
C ARG A 135 -22.25 14.45 13.07
N THR A 136 -22.17 13.18 13.44
CA THR A 136 -20.88 12.48 13.51
C THR A 136 -20.35 12.08 12.13
N ASP A 137 -19.07 12.38 11.92
CA ASP A 137 -18.27 11.81 10.83
C ASP A 137 -17.72 10.41 11.20
N ARG A 138 -18.45 9.68 12.04
CA ARG A 138 -18.04 8.34 12.43
C ARG A 138 -18.34 7.40 11.27
N SER A 139 -17.31 7.18 10.44
CA SER A 139 -17.21 5.98 9.62
C SER A 139 -17.51 4.72 10.46
N ALA A 140 -18.05 3.69 9.82
CA ALA A 140 -18.41 2.41 10.45
C ALA A 140 -17.37 1.95 11.50
N PRO A 141 -17.81 1.34 12.62
CA PRO A 141 -16.88 0.92 13.66
C PRO A 141 -15.82 -0.05 13.12
N GLY A 142 -14.64 -0.05 13.75
CA GLY A 142 -13.54 -0.95 13.42
C GLY A 142 -12.76 -0.61 12.16
N ASP A 143 -12.31 -1.66 11.45
CA ASP A 143 -11.35 -1.61 10.34
C ASP A 143 -12.00 -1.40 8.96
N VAL A 144 -13.32 -1.26 8.91
CA VAL A 144 -14.07 -1.04 7.66
C VAL A 144 -14.69 0.35 7.62
N LEU A 145 -14.88 0.89 6.42
CA LEU A 145 -15.68 2.08 6.14
C LEU A 145 -16.79 1.70 5.17
N SER A 146 -17.91 2.41 5.22
CA SER A 146 -18.97 2.28 4.23
C SER A 146 -18.69 3.25 3.08
N GLY A 147 -18.94 2.81 1.86
CA GLY A 147 -18.98 3.65 0.67
C GLY A 147 -20.33 3.50 -0.01
N CYS A 148 -20.86 4.61 -0.48
CA CYS A 148 -22.13 4.73 -1.15
C CYS A 148 -21.85 5.06 -2.61
N TRP A 149 -22.53 4.33 -3.50
CA TRP A 149 -22.53 4.61 -4.92
C TRP A 149 -23.19 5.96 -5.22
N TYR A 150 -22.38 6.93 -5.64
CA TYR A 150 -22.84 8.29 -5.86
C TYR A 150 -22.06 8.91 -7.02
N TRP A 151 -22.78 9.63 -7.87
CA TRP A 151 -22.21 10.51 -8.86
C TRP A 151 -22.89 11.87 -8.67
N PRO A 152 -22.12 12.97 -8.55
CA PRO A 152 -22.71 14.28 -8.62
C PRO A 152 -23.32 14.43 -10.02
N GLU A 153 -24.45 15.14 -10.11
CA GLU A 153 -24.84 15.71 -11.40
C GLU A 153 -23.67 16.61 -11.82
N GLU A 154 -23.07 16.29 -12.97
CA GLU A 154 -22.02 17.13 -13.52
C GLU A 154 -22.68 18.47 -13.82
N ASP A 155 -22.19 19.55 -13.21
CA ASP A 155 -22.63 20.89 -13.59
C ASP A 155 -22.29 21.02 -15.08
N GLU A 156 -23.28 20.94 -15.97
CA GLU A 156 -23.12 21.01 -17.45
C GLU A 156 -22.49 22.35 -17.91
N ASP A 157 -22.15 23.23 -16.97
CA ASP A 157 -21.80 24.63 -17.17
C ASP A 157 -20.30 24.91 -17.40
N ASP A 158 -19.37 23.95 -17.26
CA ASP A 158 -17.92 24.24 -17.38
C ASP A 158 -17.20 23.67 -18.61
N ASP A 159 -17.89 22.98 -19.52
CA ASP A 159 -17.33 22.58 -20.82
C ASP A 159 -17.39 23.71 -21.88
N SER A 160 -17.90 24.89 -21.51
CA SER A 160 -17.96 26.06 -22.39
C SER A 160 -16.66 26.88 -22.46
N LYS A 161 -15.59 26.47 -21.77
CA LYS A 161 -14.30 27.17 -21.81
C LYS A 161 -13.24 26.34 -22.52
N ASP A 162 -12.70 26.93 -23.59
CA ASP A 162 -11.44 26.54 -24.27
C ASP A 162 -11.48 25.54 -25.43
N ASN A 163 -12.50 25.60 -26.29
CA ASN A 163 -12.34 25.25 -27.71
C ASN A 163 -12.68 26.44 -28.63
N SER A 164 -12.12 27.62 -28.34
CA SER A 164 -11.92 28.64 -29.38
C SER A 164 -10.51 28.48 -29.96
N GLU A 165 -10.29 27.38 -30.68
CA GLU A 165 -9.42 27.46 -31.85
C GLU A 165 -10.36 27.50 -33.06
N ASP A 166 -10.25 28.61 -33.77
CA ASP A 166 -10.97 28.99 -34.97
C ASP A 166 -11.21 27.81 -35.92
N ASP A 167 -12.48 27.48 -36.19
CA ASP A 167 -12.88 27.00 -37.52
C ASP A 167 -14.36 27.31 -37.74
N ASP A 168 -14.58 28.10 -38.79
CA ASP A 168 -15.87 28.58 -39.27
C ASP A 168 -16.80 27.44 -39.73
N ASP A 169 -18.10 27.69 -39.51
CA ASP A 169 -19.21 27.38 -40.42
C ASP A 169 -20.13 26.17 -40.11
N ILE A 170 -21.44 26.43 -40.34
CA ILE A 170 -22.56 25.49 -40.58
C ILE A 170 -23.55 25.18 -39.42
N SER A 171 -24.55 26.07 -39.33
CA SER A 171 -26.03 25.90 -39.22
C SER A 171 -26.71 24.84 -38.31
N ALA A 172 -27.55 25.36 -37.40
CA ALA A 172 -28.93 25.00 -36.99
C ALA A 172 -29.50 23.61 -37.38
N SER A 173 -30.25 22.85 -36.57
CA SER A 173 -31.23 23.08 -35.48
C SER A 173 -31.50 21.70 -34.83
N GLU A 174 -31.95 21.54 -33.58
CA GLU A 174 -33.37 21.51 -33.15
C GLU A 174 -33.43 21.34 -31.62
N GLU A 175 -34.41 22.01 -31.01
CA GLU A 175 -34.69 22.07 -29.57
C GLU A 175 -35.11 20.72 -28.96
N HIS A 176 -34.48 20.35 -27.85
CA HIS A 176 -34.97 19.33 -26.90
C HIS A 176 -35.24 20.03 -25.57
N VAL A 177 -36.51 20.28 -25.28
CA VAL A 177 -37.01 21.00 -24.09
C VAL A 177 -37.81 20.03 -23.25
N GLU A 178 -37.17 19.10 -22.54
CA GLU A 178 -37.79 18.35 -21.45
C GLU A 178 -36.70 17.94 -20.43
N ASP A 179 -36.32 18.84 -19.50
CA ASP A 179 -35.94 18.49 -18.10
C ASP A 179 -35.58 19.69 -17.16
N GLU A 180 -35.96 20.94 -17.48
CA GLU A 180 -35.63 22.12 -16.65
C GLU A 180 -36.31 22.20 -15.26
N ILE A 181 -37.18 21.26 -14.89
CA ILE A 181 -37.99 21.37 -13.65
C ILE A 181 -37.19 20.93 -12.40
N GLY A 182 -36.25 19.99 -12.53
CA GLY A 182 -35.43 19.54 -11.40
C GLY A 182 -34.45 20.63 -10.91
N ASP A 183 -33.78 21.27 -11.86
CA ASP A 183 -32.67 22.19 -11.59
C ASP A 183 -33.17 23.56 -11.06
N ALA A 184 -34.32 24.05 -11.54
CA ALA A 184 -34.91 25.29 -11.05
C ALA A 184 -35.38 25.22 -9.58
N VAL A 185 -35.84 24.05 -9.12
CA VAL A 185 -36.23 23.84 -7.70
C VAL A 185 -35.01 23.85 -6.80
N PHE A 186 -33.89 23.28 -7.27
CA PHE A 186 -32.63 23.25 -6.54
C PHE A 186 -32.01 24.65 -6.42
N ARG A 187 -31.89 25.39 -7.53
CA ARG A 187 -31.33 26.76 -7.53
C ARG A 187 -32.14 27.75 -6.68
N ARG A 188 -33.47 27.64 -6.67
CA ARG A 188 -34.34 28.59 -5.94
C ARG A 188 -34.33 28.38 -4.42
N ARG A 189 -34.30 27.13 -3.95
CA ARG A 189 -34.19 26.83 -2.50
C ARG A 189 -32.82 27.22 -1.94
N ARG A 190 -31.75 27.09 -2.75
CA ARG A 190 -30.37 27.39 -2.36
C ARG A 190 -30.11 28.89 -2.17
N ALA A 191 -30.70 29.73 -3.02
CA ALA A 191 -30.58 31.19 -2.90
C ALA A 191 -31.25 31.75 -1.64
N GLU A 192 -32.34 31.14 -1.17
CA GLU A 192 -33.03 31.53 0.06
C GLU A 192 -32.29 31.04 1.33
N ALA A 193 -31.68 29.85 1.28
CA ALA A 193 -30.86 29.30 2.36
C ALA A 193 -29.54 30.09 2.58
N ALA A 194 -28.90 30.57 1.51
CA ALA A 194 -27.64 31.31 1.60
C ALA A 194 -27.75 32.65 2.37
N SER A 195 -28.95 33.24 2.45
CA SER A 195 -29.20 34.49 3.19
C SER A 195 -29.26 34.30 4.71
N ASN A 196 -29.40 33.06 5.19
CA ASN A 196 -29.47 32.74 6.59
C ASN A 196 -28.58 31.53 6.85
N LYS A 197 -27.24 31.75 6.88
CA LYS A 197 -26.21 30.78 7.27
C LYS A 197 -26.37 30.35 8.74
N SER A 198 -27.54 29.85 9.10
CA SER A 198 -27.71 28.99 10.24
C SER A 198 -26.85 27.77 9.97
N SER A 199 -25.83 27.57 10.81
CA SER A 199 -25.05 26.35 10.80
C SER A 199 -26.03 25.19 10.93
N TRP A 200 -26.24 24.38 9.90
CA TRP A 200 -27.18 23.23 9.91
C TRP A 200 -27.03 22.34 11.15
N LYS A 201 -25.86 22.38 11.80
CA LYS A 201 -25.56 21.73 13.07
C LYS A 201 -26.50 22.14 14.22
N SER A 202 -27.12 23.33 14.17
CA SER A 202 -28.09 23.81 15.17
C SER A 202 -29.53 23.38 14.92
N LEU A 203 -29.84 22.88 13.72
CA LEU A 203 -31.17 22.38 13.37
C LEU A 203 -31.45 21.05 14.05
N SER A 204 -32.73 20.70 14.20
CA SER A 204 -33.15 19.35 14.63
C SER A 204 -32.82 18.30 13.56
N ASP A 205 -32.83 17.02 13.93
CA ASP A 205 -32.53 15.93 12.98
C ASP A 205 -33.56 15.87 11.85
N GLU A 206 -34.83 16.10 12.18
CA GLU A 206 -35.94 16.16 11.23
C GLU A 206 -35.78 17.36 10.28
N GLU A 207 -35.37 18.51 10.79
CA GLU A 207 -35.11 19.71 9.99
C GLU A 207 -33.92 19.49 9.04
N ILE A 208 -32.84 18.85 9.52
CA ILE A 208 -31.67 18.53 8.70
C ILE A 208 -32.06 17.61 7.55
N VAL A 209 -32.75 16.50 7.83
CA VAL A 209 -33.16 15.55 6.78
C VAL A 209 -34.14 16.23 5.82
N SER A 210 -35.11 17.00 6.31
CA SER A 210 -36.08 17.71 5.46
C SER A 210 -35.43 18.73 4.52
N GLN A 211 -34.40 19.45 4.98
CA GLN A 211 -33.75 20.52 4.21
C GLN A 211 -32.62 20.03 3.30
N TYR A 212 -31.85 19.02 3.74
CA TYR A 212 -30.59 18.62 3.11
C TYR A 212 -30.61 17.19 2.53
N SER A 213 -31.77 16.53 2.53
CA SER A 213 -31.90 15.23 1.85
C SER A 213 -32.46 15.36 0.44
N ILE A 214 -31.97 14.48 -0.42
CA ILE A 214 -32.56 14.19 -1.72
C ILE A 214 -33.00 12.72 -1.75
N ASP A 215 -33.87 12.38 -2.70
CA ASP A 215 -34.27 10.99 -2.90
C ASP A 215 -33.11 10.20 -3.52
N GLY A 216 -32.67 9.18 -2.81
CA GLY A 216 -31.56 8.31 -3.15
C GLY A 216 -31.95 7.09 -3.98
N SER A 217 -33.24 6.93 -4.29
CA SER A 217 -33.80 5.73 -4.92
C SER A 217 -33.21 5.42 -6.31
N SER A 218 -32.73 6.44 -7.03
CA SER A 218 -32.11 6.32 -8.37
C SER A 218 -30.66 5.84 -8.35
N PHE A 219 -29.96 5.93 -7.22
CA PHE A 219 -28.56 5.57 -7.10
C PHE A 219 -28.41 4.05 -6.91
N VAL A 220 -28.70 3.26 -7.93
CA VAL A 220 -28.62 1.79 -7.89
C VAL A 220 -27.29 1.29 -8.47
N ASP A 221 -26.51 0.53 -7.69
CA ASP A 221 -25.37 -0.26 -8.20
C ASP A 221 -25.87 -1.58 -8.82
N ASP A 222 -26.00 -1.60 -10.14
CA ASP A 222 -26.35 -2.76 -10.96
C ASP A 222 -25.11 -3.50 -11.51
N ARG A 223 -23.93 -2.88 -11.44
CA ARG A 223 -22.72 -3.33 -12.15
C ARG A 223 -21.93 -4.40 -11.40
N GLY A 224 -22.14 -4.61 -10.10
CA GLY A 224 -21.50 -5.68 -9.32
C GLY A 224 -20.00 -5.53 -9.07
N TYR A 225 -19.29 -4.75 -9.88
CA TYR A 225 -17.86 -4.47 -9.82
C TYR A 225 -17.52 -3.20 -9.02
N VAL A 226 -16.27 -3.13 -8.53
CA VAL A 226 -15.72 -1.93 -7.86
C VAL A 226 -15.59 -0.83 -8.91
N SER A 227 -16.57 0.08 -8.97
CA SER A 227 -16.45 1.26 -9.83
C SER A 227 -15.91 2.46 -9.05
N PRO A 228 -15.31 3.44 -9.75
CA PRO A 228 -14.77 4.65 -9.12
C PRO A 228 -15.84 5.51 -8.42
N HIS A 229 -17.13 5.24 -8.60
CA HIS A 229 -18.23 6.06 -8.08
C HIS A 229 -18.62 5.75 -6.62
N PHE A 230 -17.79 5.03 -5.85
CA PHE A 230 -18.05 4.85 -4.42
C PHE A 230 -17.46 5.98 -3.59
N TRP A 231 -18.32 6.81 -3.02
CA TRP A 231 -17.96 7.89 -2.11
C TRP A 231 -18.03 7.41 -0.67
N PRO A 232 -17.14 7.87 0.24
CA PRO A 232 -17.26 7.55 1.65
C PRO A 232 -18.64 7.98 2.17
N CYS A 233 -19.29 7.15 2.96
CA CYS A 233 -20.59 7.49 3.54
C CYS A 233 -20.80 6.88 4.93
N SER A 234 -21.76 7.44 5.67
CA SER A 234 -22.28 6.89 6.92
C SER A 234 -23.74 6.51 6.73
N VAL A 235 -24.12 5.32 7.19
CA VAL A 235 -25.53 4.93 7.23
C VAL A 235 -26.13 5.50 8.51
N ILE A 236 -27.15 6.33 8.38
CA ILE A 236 -27.76 7.04 9.50
C ILE A 236 -28.83 6.15 10.13
N SER A 237 -29.78 5.70 9.31
CA SER A 237 -30.92 4.89 9.72
C SER A 237 -31.36 3.96 8.59
N LYS A 238 -32.06 2.88 8.96
CA LYS A 238 -32.78 2.00 8.05
C LYS A 238 -34.22 2.51 7.99
N ASP A 239 -34.75 2.70 6.78
CA ASP A 239 -36.14 3.15 6.63
C ASP A 239 -37.07 1.96 6.94
N GLU A 240 -38.15 2.21 7.68
CA GLU A 240 -39.17 1.20 8.02
C GLU A 240 -40.08 0.89 6.80
N GLY A 241 -39.48 0.42 5.71
CA GLY A 241 -40.18 0.03 4.49
C GLY A 241 -40.91 -1.33 4.61
N ARG A 242 -41.94 -1.53 3.77
CA ARG A 242 -42.77 -2.74 3.71
C ARG A 242 -41.98 -3.97 3.25
N GLY A 243 -41.23 -4.59 4.14
CA GLY A 243 -40.63 -5.91 3.96
C GLY A 243 -39.10 -5.91 3.80
N GLU A 244 -38.48 -7.01 4.26
CA GLU A 244 -37.02 -7.20 4.38
C GLU A 244 -36.28 -7.19 3.03
N VAL A 245 -36.98 -7.45 1.92
CA VAL A 245 -36.37 -7.68 0.60
C VAL A 245 -35.87 -6.39 -0.06
N ASN A 246 -36.49 -5.25 0.25
CA ASN A 246 -36.16 -3.93 -0.32
C ASN A 246 -35.92 -2.91 0.80
N SER A 247 -35.02 -3.23 1.73
CA SER A 247 -34.62 -2.24 2.74
C SER A 247 -33.94 -1.04 2.06
N THR A 248 -34.45 0.13 2.36
CA THR A 248 -33.83 1.40 2.03
C THR A 248 -33.25 2.04 3.28
N TYR A 249 -32.35 2.98 3.08
CA TYR A 249 -31.60 3.62 4.16
C TYR A 249 -31.56 5.12 3.94
N THR A 250 -31.40 5.84 5.02
CA THR A 250 -30.91 7.21 4.97
C THR A 250 -29.40 7.19 5.17
N VAL A 251 -28.65 7.74 4.22
CA VAL A 251 -27.19 7.79 4.25
C VAL A 251 -26.69 9.23 4.16
N ARG A 252 -25.54 9.50 4.78
CA ARG A 252 -24.80 10.75 4.62
C ARG A 252 -23.58 10.50 3.76
N VAL A 253 -23.45 11.23 2.65
CA VAL A 253 -22.30 11.13 1.74
C VAL A 253 -21.24 12.16 2.15
N PHE A 254 -19.97 11.77 2.10
CA PHE A 254 -18.82 12.63 2.42
C PHE A 254 -17.96 12.88 1.19
N GLN A 255 -17.27 14.03 1.15
CA GLN A 255 -16.47 14.42 0.00
C GLN A 255 -15.35 13.39 -0.24
N SER A 256 -15.32 12.84 -1.45
CA SER A 256 -14.20 11.99 -1.85
C SER A 256 -12.97 12.84 -2.17
N LYS A 257 -11.81 12.47 -1.64
CA LYS A 257 -10.53 13.15 -1.91
C LYS A 257 -10.02 12.96 -3.35
N SER A 258 -10.58 12.00 -4.09
CA SER A 258 -10.22 11.72 -5.48
C SER A 258 -11.02 12.52 -6.50
N HIS A 259 -12.02 13.28 -6.07
CA HIS A 259 -12.89 14.09 -6.94
C HIS A 259 -12.75 15.57 -6.62
N HIS A 260 -13.17 16.41 -7.57
CA HIS A 260 -13.34 17.83 -7.34
C HIS A 260 -14.30 18.09 -6.18
N THR A 261 -14.10 19.20 -5.48
CA THR A 261 -14.94 19.59 -4.36
C THR A 261 -16.37 19.80 -4.84
N ALA A 262 -17.29 18.96 -4.39
CA ALA A 262 -18.69 19.04 -4.77
C ALA A 262 -19.30 20.38 -4.30
N PRO A 263 -20.34 20.90 -4.98
CA PRO A 263 -20.97 22.16 -4.59
C PRO A 263 -21.42 22.21 -3.12
N TRP A 264 -22.00 21.13 -2.60
CA TRP A 264 -22.45 21.05 -1.20
C TRP A 264 -21.29 21.11 -0.20
N GLU A 265 -20.14 20.50 -0.50
CA GLU A 265 -18.95 20.58 0.37
C GLU A 265 -18.36 22.01 0.37
N ARG A 266 -18.36 22.71 -0.77
CA ARG A 266 -17.91 24.12 -0.86
C ARG A 266 -18.76 25.05 0.02
N GLU A 267 -20.03 24.71 0.20
CA GLU A 267 -20.97 25.47 1.01
C GLU A 267 -21.02 25.01 2.47
N GLU A 268 -20.20 24.02 2.84
CA GLU A 268 -20.18 23.36 4.15
C GLU A 268 -21.52 22.71 4.55
N GLU A 269 -22.30 22.31 3.55
CA GLU A 269 -23.60 21.66 3.70
C GLU A 269 -23.47 20.14 3.68
N PRO A 270 -24.25 19.42 4.51
CA PRO A 270 -24.24 17.97 4.47
C PRO A 270 -25.10 17.47 3.29
N LEU A 271 -24.68 16.38 2.66
CA LEU A 271 -25.51 15.67 1.69
C LEU A 271 -26.11 14.40 2.30
N PHE A 272 -27.44 14.35 2.37
CA PHE A 272 -28.18 13.15 2.76
C PHE A 272 -28.93 12.56 1.57
N LEU A 273 -28.93 11.23 1.46
CA LEU A 273 -29.77 10.49 0.51
C LEU A 273 -30.76 9.64 1.31
N THR A 274 -32.06 9.86 1.09
CA THR A 274 -33.15 9.07 1.69
C THR A 274 -33.59 7.97 0.73
N HIS A 275 -34.30 6.95 1.20
CA HIS A 275 -34.72 5.81 0.35
C HIS A 275 -33.56 5.15 -0.43
N TYR A 276 -32.34 5.24 0.11
CA TYR A 276 -31.15 4.82 -0.58
C TYR A 276 -31.05 3.28 -0.56
N PRO A 277 -30.89 2.63 -1.72
CA PRO A 277 -31.03 1.17 -1.81
C PRO A 277 -29.85 0.43 -1.15
N ARG A 278 -30.14 -0.67 -0.43
CA ARG A 278 -29.09 -1.51 0.19
C ARG A 278 -27.99 -1.90 -0.78
N SER A 279 -28.32 -2.25 -2.03
CA SER A 279 -27.38 -2.73 -3.05
C SER A 279 -26.27 -1.74 -3.35
N SER A 280 -26.50 -0.45 -3.07
CA SER A 280 -25.60 0.65 -3.38
C SER A 280 -24.69 1.04 -2.22
N ILE A 281 -24.76 0.31 -1.10
CA ILE A 281 -23.88 0.47 0.06
C ILE A 281 -22.87 -0.68 0.07
N ARG A 282 -21.59 -0.36 0.05
CA ARG A 282 -20.50 -1.34 0.15
C ARG A 282 -19.58 -1.03 1.32
N TYR A 283 -18.96 -2.08 1.85
CA TYR A 283 -17.88 -1.97 2.82
C TYR A 283 -16.53 -2.01 2.12
N PHE A 284 -15.62 -1.18 2.60
CA PHE A 284 -14.24 -1.12 2.19
C PHE A 284 -13.35 -1.24 3.42
N ILE A 285 -12.14 -1.75 3.26
CA ILE A 285 -11.16 -1.73 4.34
C ILE A 285 -10.62 -0.30 4.46
N LYS A 286 -10.60 0.25 5.67
CA LYS A 286 -9.99 1.56 5.91
C LYS A 286 -8.52 1.53 5.47
N PRO A 287 -8.00 2.59 4.82
CA PRO A 287 -6.58 2.69 4.52
C PRO A 287 -5.74 2.42 5.77
N TYR A 288 -4.70 1.59 5.62
CA TYR A 288 -3.79 1.21 6.71
C TYR A 288 -4.46 0.51 7.92
N ARG A 289 -5.67 -0.04 7.74
CA ARG A 289 -6.39 -0.82 8.76
C ARG A 289 -6.64 -2.27 8.36
N SER A 290 -6.17 -2.70 7.19
CA SER A 290 -6.24 -4.13 6.85
C SER A 290 -5.41 -4.97 7.82
N ILE A 291 -5.68 -6.28 7.88
CA ILE A 291 -4.98 -7.22 8.77
C ILE A 291 -3.46 -7.10 8.64
N GLN A 292 -2.93 -6.86 7.44
CA GLN A 292 -1.48 -6.69 7.22
C GLN A 292 -0.88 -5.44 7.91
N HIS A 293 -1.71 -4.45 8.24
CA HIS A 293 -1.32 -3.20 8.90
C HIS A 293 -1.52 -3.25 10.43
N GLN A 294 -2.19 -4.26 10.96
CA GLN A 294 -2.36 -4.38 12.41
C GLN A 294 -1.00 -4.54 13.11
N PRO A 295 -0.78 -3.95 14.30
CA PRO A 295 0.51 -4.05 15.00
C PRO A 295 0.92 -5.50 15.28
N ALA A 296 -0.06 -6.36 15.54
CA ALA A 296 0.14 -7.79 15.77
C ALA A 296 0.25 -8.61 14.47
N ALA A 297 0.25 -8.00 13.29
CA ALA A 297 0.42 -8.73 12.04
C ALA A 297 1.83 -9.31 11.95
N PHE A 298 1.95 -10.55 11.50
CA PHE A 298 3.26 -11.14 11.28
C PHE A 298 3.94 -10.50 10.07
N ARG A 299 5.08 -9.86 10.29
CA ARG A 299 5.93 -9.28 9.25
C ARG A 299 7.34 -9.82 9.40
N ARG A 300 7.81 -10.52 8.38
CA ARG A 300 9.19 -11.03 8.32
C ARG A 300 9.66 -11.06 6.88
N PHE A 301 10.88 -10.58 6.66
CA PHE A 301 11.52 -10.67 5.35
C PHE A 301 11.66 -12.13 4.92
N ILE A 302 11.42 -12.39 3.64
CA ILE A 302 11.70 -13.66 3.01
C ILE A 302 13.18 -13.62 2.61
N GLY A 303 13.99 -14.51 3.19
CA GLY A 303 15.40 -14.61 2.84
C GLY A 303 15.58 -15.27 1.48
N LEU A 304 16.35 -14.64 0.59
CA LEU A 304 16.81 -15.31 -0.62
C LEU A 304 18.03 -16.20 -0.29
N PRO A 305 18.07 -17.45 -0.78
CA PRO A 305 19.22 -18.33 -0.63
C PRO A 305 20.53 -17.65 -1.06
N ASN A 306 21.60 -17.89 -0.29
CA ASN A 306 22.89 -17.25 -0.54
C ASN A 306 23.39 -17.48 -1.97
N ASP A 307 23.20 -18.70 -2.49
CA ASP A 307 23.60 -19.12 -3.84
C ASP A 307 22.90 -18.36 -4.97
N MET A 308 21.77 -17.68 -4.71
CA MET A 308 21.11 -16.84 -5.70
C MET A 308 21.85 -15.52 -5.95
N TRP A 309 22.52 -14.95 -4.95
CA TRP A 309 23.13 -13.62 -5.09
C TRP A 309 24.37 -13.65 -5.98
N PRO A 310 24.57 -12.70 -6.91
CA PRO A 310 25.83 -12.58 -7.64
C PRO A 310 27.03 -12.32 -6.71
N ASP A 311 28.19 -12.93 -6.96
CA ASP A 311 29.37 -12.78 -6.09
C ASP A 311 29.92 -11.35 -6.02
N ASN A 312 29.67 -10.54 -7.05
CA ASN A 312 29.96 -9.10 -7.10
C ASN A 312 29.02 -8.27 -6.20
N TRP A 313 27.85 -8.79 -5.83
CA TRP A 313 26.92 -8.13 -4.91
C TRP A 313 27.05 -8.64 -3.48
N ARG A 314 27.47 -9.90 -3.33
CA ARG A 314 27.71 -10.47 -2.02
C ARG A 314 28.81 -9.70 -1.32
N ASN A 315 28.61 -9.47 -0.02
CA ASN A 315 29.72 -9.16 0.85
C ASN A 315 30.76 -10.29 0.70
N ARG A 316 31.90 -10.00 0.06
CA ARG A 316 32.97 -11.01 -0.13
C ARG A 316 33.27 -11.65 1.22
N ARG A 317 32.98 -12.95 1.36
CA ARG A 317 33.26 -13.71 2.59
C ARG A 317 34.67 -13.37 3.03
N ARG A 318 34.88 -13.19 4.35
CA ARG A 318 36.20 -13.01 4.95
C ARG A 318 37.08 -14.21 4.60
N GLY A 319 37.68 -14.20 3.42
CA GLY A 319 38.84 -15.01 3.11
C GLY A 319 39.96 -14.50 3.99
N ALA A 320 40.77 -15.42 4.53
CA ALA A 320 41.71 -15.21 5.61
C ALA A 320 42.87 -14.22 5.33
N GLN A 321 42.77 -13.29 4.38
CA GLN A 321 43.78 -12.27 4.10
C GLN A 321 43.12 -10.92 3.78
N GLY A 322 43.16 -10.02 4.77
CA GLY A 322 42.74 -8.62 4.65
C GLY A 322 41.55 -8.27 5.55
N VAL A 323 41.81 -7.64 6.69
CA VAL A 323 40.78 -7.15 7.64
C VAL A 323 39.99 -5.96 7.06
N TYR A 324 40.46 -5.34 5.97
CA TYR A 324 39.92 -4.12 5.36
C TYR A 324 39.87 -4.23 3.83
N ARG A 325 38.88 -3.58 3.19
CA ARG A 325 38.64 -3.54 1.73
C ARG A 325 38.84 -2.15 1.16
N VAL A 326 39.18 -2.03 -0.13
CA VAL A 326 39.03 -0.78 -0.90
C VAL A 326 37.59 -0.26 -0.72
N GLY A 327 37.43 1.01 -0.34
CA GLY A 327 36.17 1.64 0.04
C GLY A 327 35.92 1.70 1.55
N ASP A 328 36.57 0.85 2.35
CA ASP A 328 36.36 0.87 3.81
C ASP A 328 36.88 2.16 4.43
N ARG A 329 36.04 2.78 5.27
CA ARG A 329 36.50 3.80 6.20
C ARG A 329 37.22 3.16 7.38
N VAL A 330 38.47 3.55 7.55
CA VAL A 330 39.33 3.10 8.63
C VAL A 330 39.73 4.27 9.52
N ILE A 331 39.98 3.96 10.79
CA ILE A 331 40.66 4.83 11.74
C ILE A 331 42.06 4.28 11.92
N PHE A 332 43.08 5.08 11.66
CA PHE A 332 44.48 4.67 11.74
C PHE A 332 45.33 5.71 12.47
N LEU A 333 46.47 5.28 13.00
CA LEU A 333 47.51 6.18 13.52
C LEU A 333 48.44 6.58 12.37
N SER A 334 48.59 7.89 12.16
CA SER A 334 49.60 8.42 11.26
C SER A 334 51.01 8.35 11.87
N SER A 335 52.04 8.51 11.05
CA SER A 335 53.45 8.54 11.49
C SER A 335 53.77 9.60 12.55
N SER A 336 52.91 10.62 12.70
CA SER A 336 53.02 11.63 13.76
C SER A 336 52.20 11.27 15.03
N ASN A 337 51.82 10.01 15.23
CA ASN A 337 50.95 9.53 16.32
C ASN A 337 49.59 10.26 16.45
N LYS A 338 49.10 10.85 15.34
CA LYS A 338 47.75 11.45 15.30
C LYS A 338 46.77 10.47 14.69
N VAL A 339 45.62 10.30 15.34
CA VAL A 339 44.49 9.52 14.82
C VAL A 339 43.92 10.21 13.58
N LYS A 340 43.78 9.47 12.49
CA LYS A 340 43.18 9.95 11.23
C LYS A 340 42.12 8.98 10.75
N THR A 341 41.19 9.50 9.95
CA THR A 341 40.23 8.71 9.18
C THR A 341 40.62 8.73 7.71
N GLY A 342 40.46 7.60 7.04
CA GLY A 342 40.73 7.49 5.61
C GLY A 342 39.88 6.41 4.98
N ILE A 343 39.85 6.40 3.65
CA ILE A 343 39.23 5.35 2.85
C ILE A 343 40.35 4.52 2.24
N VAL A 344 40.29 3.20 2.37
CA VAL A 344 41.20 2.31 1.64
C VAL A 344 40.94 2.50 0.14
N VAL A 345 41.92 2.89 -0.66
CA VAL A 345 41.74 3.09 -2.12
C VAL A 345 42.43 2.01 -2.94
N HIS A 346 43.41 1.32 -2.36
CA HIS A 346 44.09 0.18 -2.98
C HIS A 346 44.66 -0.72 -1.88
N PHE A 347 44.83 -2.01 -2.15
CA PHE A 347 45.44 -2.96 -1.23
C PHE A 347 46.48 -3.78 -1.99
N ASP A 348 47.72 -3.74 -1.54
CA ASP A 348 48.79 -4.57 -2.09
C ASP A 348 48.84 -5.88 -1.30
N ALA A 349 48.43 -6.96 -1.94
CA ALA A 349 48.38 -8.28 -1.31
C ALA A 349 49.76 -8.90 -1.07
N ALA A 350 50.80 -8.46 -1.80
CA ALA A 350 52.16 -8.95 -1.62
C ALA A 350 52.82 -8.33 -0.38
N GLU A 351 52.57 -7.04 -0.17
CA GLU A 351 53.20 -6.28 0.92
C GLU A 351 52.31 -6.25 2.18
N GLY A 352 51.00 -6.49 2.05
CA GLY A 352 50.06 -6.47 3.16
C GLY A 352 49.62 -5.06 3.59
N TYR A 353 49.91 -4.01 2.81
CA TYR A 353 49.56 -2.62 3.16
C TYR A 353 48.32 -2.13 2.39
N GLY A 354 47.52 -1.30 3.05
CA GLY A 354 46.50 -0.48 2.39
C GLY A 354 47.09 0.85 1.93
N ILE A 355 46.69 1.32 0.75
CA ILE A 355 46.86 2.70 0.32
C ILE A 355 45.60 3.45 0.74
N PHE A 356 45.75 4.57 1.46
CA PHE A 356 44.62 5.32 2.02
C PHE A 356 44.53 6.73 1.44
N SER A 357 43.30 7.16 1.13
CA SER A 357 42.99 8.55 0.76
C SER A 357 42.45 9.31 1.97
N VAL A 358 43.07 10.46 2.25
CA VAL A 358 42.57 11.45 3.22
C VAL A 358 41.90 12.57 2.41
N ARG A 359 40.78 13.11 2.91
CA ARG A 359 39.81 14.03 2.25
C ARG A 359 40.32 15.21 1.38
N SER A 360 41.62 15.40 1.21
CA SER A 360 42.25 16.46 0.42
C SER A 360 42.78 16.03 -0.96
N GLY A 361 42.30 14.93 -1.53
CA GLY A 361 42.57 14.57 -2.94
C GLY A 361 43.99 14.13 -3.27
N ILE A 362 44.84 13.87 -2.27
CA ILE A 362 46.21 13.38 -2.49
C ILE A 362 46.41 12.08 -1.71
N VAL A 363 46.64 10.99 -2.44
CA VAL A 363 47.08 9.69 -1.93
C VAL A 363 48.51 9.84 -1.42
N ARG A 364 48.77 9.62 -0.12
CA ARG A 364 50.11 9.93 0.43
C ARG A 364 50.69 8.99 1.47
N THR A 365 50.06 7.87 1.81
CA THR A 365 50.67 6.95 2.77
C THR A 365 50.23 5.51 2.57
N SER A 366 51.22 4.62 2.41
CA SER A 366 51.09 3.21 2.72
C SER A 366 51.04 3.07 4.24
N ILE A 367 50.06 2.35 4.77
CA ILE A 367 49.89 2.19 6.22
C ILE A 367 49.90 0.70 6.56
N PRO A 368 50.79 0.28 7.47
CA PRO A 368 50.84 -1.11 7.91
C PRO A 368 49.52 -1.54 8.56
N PRO A 369 49.09 -2.80 8.41
CA PRO A 369 47.89 -3.33 9.09
C PRO A 369 47.86 -3.04 10.59
N GLU A 370 49.01 -3.12 11.27
CA GLU A 370 49.13 -2.89 12.71
C GLU A 370 48.86 -1.45 13.14
N SER A 371 48.92 -0.49 12.21
CA SER A 371 48.63 0.93 12.49
C SER A 371 47.13 1.27 12.39
N ILE A 372 46.29 0.31 11.98
CA ILE A 372 44.84 0.49 11.88
C ILE A 372 44.20 0.17 13.22
N LEU A 373 43.65 1.19 13.88
CA LEU A 373 43.11 1.07 15.23
C LEU A 373 41.75 0.36 15.25
N LYS A 374 40.90 0.64 14.26
CA LYS A 374 39.57 0.03 14.09
C LYS A 374 38.90 0.48 12.80
N ARG A 375 37.88 -0.26 12.37
CA ARG A 375 36.91 0.18 11.35
C ARG A 375 35.99 1.24 11.96
N ASP A 376 35.74 2.33 11.26
CA ASP A 376 34.73 3.31 11.70
C ASP A 376 33.34 2.78 11.33
N LEU A 377 32.73 2.01 12.24
CA LEU A 377 31.40 1.44 12.05
C LEU A 377 30.27 2.47 12.22
N ARG A 378 30.58 3.77 12.38
CA ARG A 378 29.56 4.83 12.34
C ARG A 378 29.12 5.09 10.91
N VAL A 379 28.62 4.07 10.23
CA VAL A 379 27.50 4.30 9.31
C VAL A 379 26.37 4.69 10.26
N LYS A 380 25.85 5.92 10.12
CA LYS A 380 24.61 6.29 10.81
C LYS A 380 23.67 5.12 10.59
N GLU A 381 23.18 4.53 11.67
CA GLU A 381 21.92 3.80 11.66
C GLU A 381 21.01 4.65 10.77
N LEU A 382 20.74 4.18 9.54
CA LEU A 382 19.74 4.84 8.73
C LEU A 382 18.53 4.78 9.63
N ASP A 383 17.99 5.94 9.98
CA ASP A 383 16.69 6.05 10.62
C ASP A 383 15.75 5.38 9.61
N ILE A 384 15.56 4.06 9.76
CA ILE A 384 14.62 3.31 8.94
C ILE A 384 13.32 3.96 9.33
N ASP A 385 12.77 4.67 8.34
CA ASP A 385 11.68 5.61 8.45
C ASP A 385 10.71 5.21 9.56
N LYS A 386 10.44 6.13 10.50
CA LYS A 386 9.48 5.94 11.61
C LYS A 386 8.08 5.53 11.13
N PHE A 387 7.86 5.55 9.82
CA PHE A 387 6.70 5.01 9.14
C PHE A 387 6.43 3.51 9.40
N TYR A 388 7.44 2.72 9.82
CA TYR A 388 7.31 1.27 10.00
C TYR A 388 7.48 0.76 11.45
N ALA A 389 7.62 1.65 12.43
CA ALA A 389 7.79 1.28 13.84
C ALA A 389 6.47 1.31 14.64
#